data_AF-A0A7C6TX56-F1
#
_entry.id   AF-A0A7C6TX56-F1
#
_cell.length_a   1.000
_cell.length_b   1.000
_cell.length_c   1.000
_cell.angle_alpha   90.00
_cell.angle_beta   90.00
_cell.angle_gamma   90.00
#
_symmetry.space_group_name_H-M   'P 1'
#
loop_
_entity.id
_entity.type
_entity.pdbx_description
1 polymer ?
#
loop_
_entity_poly.entity_id
_entity_poly.type
_entity_poly.pdbx_seq_one_letter_code
_entity_poly.pdbx_strand_id
1 'polypeptide(L)'
;MQCKHVIVYEEEGRFGGWPANHGIWSWGNEIVVGYDQGWLEKTEVFDEHKIDYSKPSYRRQSRSLDGGLTWTMEEIPEANRVSKATALPFDGALNFLDPELAIRFYPIGLEAGAYSPFAYSTDRCKTWIGPFETPSMGLSGVSARTSLLPLS
;
A
#
# COMPACT_ATOMS: atom_id res chain seq x y z
N MET A 1 -20.88 17.19 -10.72
CA MET A 1 -19.66 17.02 -9.89
C MET A 1 -18.52 17.75 -10.57
N GLN A 2 -17.70 18.49 -9.82
CA GLN A 2 -16.47 19.07 -10.31
C GLN A 2 -15.31 18.13 -9.98
N CYS A 3 -14.47 17.79 -10.95
CA CYS A 3 -13.24 17.06 -10.71
C CYS A 3 -12.18 18.05 -10.19
N LYS A 4 -11.47 17.68 -9.11
CA LYS A 4 -10.41 18.50 -8.52
C LYS A 4 -9.12 17.69 -8.43
N HIS A 5 -8.03 18.30 -8.87
CA HIS A 5 -6.68 17.78 -8.62
C HIS A 5 -6.22 18.21 -7.21
N VAL A 6 -5.72 17.27 -6.43
CA VAL A 6 -5.18 17.48 -5.09
C VAL A 6 -3.85 16.74 -4.95
N ILE A 7 -3.00 17.23 -4.05
CA ILE A 7 -1.71 16.60 -3.74
C ILE A 7 -1.91 15.74 -2.49
N VAL A 8 -1.68 14.44 -2.62
CA VAL A 8 -1.74 13.48 -1.50
C VAL A 8 -0.44 13.46 -0.70
N TYR A 9 0.69 13.66 -1.39
CA TYR A 9 2.01 13.70 -0.81
C TYR A 9 2.97 14.48 -1.72
N GLU A 10 3.73 15.37 -1.12
CA GLU A 10 4.83 16.12 -1.75
C GLU A 10 5.86 16.45 -0.66
N GLU A 11 7.13 16.21 -0.96
CA GLU A 11 8.27 16.63 -0.13
C GLU A 11 9.45 16.88 -1.08
N GLU A 12 10.13 18.02 -0.90
CA GLU A 12 11.24 18.40 -1.78
C GLU A 12 12.32 17.31 -1.79
N GLY A 13 12.72 16.87 -2.99
CA GLY A 13 13.74 15.83 -3.16
C GLY A 13 13.28 14.41 -2.86
N ARG A 14 11.99 14.17 -2.61
CA ARG A 14 11.42 12.84 -2.44
C ARG A 14 10.67 12.36 -3.66
N PHE A 15 10.72 11.05 -3.88
CA PHE A 15 9.83 10.35 -4.78
C PHE A 15 8.59 9.89 -4.00
N GLY A 16 7.40 10.05 -4.59
CA GLY A 16 6.16 9.48 -4.09
C GLY A 16 5.41 8.80 -5.23
N GLY A 17 5.24 7.49 -5.17
CA GLY A 17 4.74 6.76 -6.34
C GLY A 17 4.19 5.37 -6.04
N TRP A 18 3.80 4.70 -7.13
CA TRP A 18 3.22 3.36 -7.14
C TRP A 18 1.99 3.14 -6.23
N PRO A 19 1.01 4.06 -6.14
CA PRO A 19 -0.16 3.87 -5.28
C PRO A 19 -0.99 2.61 -5.62
N ALA A 20 -0.98 2.20 -6.90
CA ALA A 20 -1.62 0.97 -7.37
C ALA A 20 -1.06 -0.31 -6.71
N ASN A 21 0.14 -0.25 -6.12
CA ASN A 21 0.76 -1.40 -5.46
C ASN A 21 0.35 -1.54 -3.98
N HIS A 22 -0.38 -0.57 -3.43
CA HIS A 22 -0.62 -0.47 -1.99
C HIS A 22 -2.11 -0.55 -1.65
N GLY A 23 -2.93 0.26 -2.32
CA GLY A 23 -4.38 0.31 -2.11
C GLY A 23 -4.91 1.67 -1.68
N ILE A 24 -6.23 1.79 -1.74
CA ILE A 24 -7.03 2.91 -1.28
C ILE A 24 -8.27 2.38 -0.54
N TRP A 25 -8.59 2.96 0.61
CA TRP A 25 -9.75 2.60 1.45
C TRP A 25 -10.51 3.86 1.83
N SER A 26 -11.84 3.76 1.97
CA SER A 26 -12.71 4.90 2.26
C SER A 26 -13.82 4.52 3.24
N TRP A 27 -14.02 5.36 4.24
CA TRP A 27 -15.08 5.29 5.25
C TRP A 27 -15.83 6.63 5.27
N GLY A 28 -16.51 6.94 4.16
CA GLY A 28 -17.13 8.25 3.95
C GLY A 28 -16.07 9.31 3.65
N ASN A 29 -15.94 10.32 4.51
CA ASN A 29 -14.95 11.39 4.34
C ASN A 29 -13.53 10.98 4.76
N GLU A 30 -13.39 9.86 5.46
CA GLU A 30 -12.09 9.31 5.81
C GLU A 30 -11.57 8.45 4.64
N ILE A 31 -10.39 8.78 4.11
CA ILE A 31 -9.76 8.07 3.00
C ILE A 31 -8.30 7.81 3.34
N VAL A 32 -7.81 6.59 3.08
CA VAL A 32 -6.39 6.23 3.22
C VAL A 32 -5.87 5.75 1.88
N VAL A 33 -4.72 6.26 1.45
CA VAL A 33 -4.01 5.84 0.22
C VAL A 33 -2.60 5.43 0.57
N GLY A 34 -2.18 4.22 0.20
CA GLY A 34 -0.80 3.78 0.33
C GLY A 34 0.05 4.11 -0.90
N TYR A 35 1.36 4.28 -0.71
CA TYR A 35 2.34 4.50 -1.78
C TYR A 35 3.77 4.24 -1.27
N ASP A 36 4.74 4.21 -2.17
CA ASP A 36 6.16 4.19 -1.81
C ASP A 36 6.73 5.60 -1.80
N GLN A 37 7.45 5.91 -0.72
CA GLN A 37 8.25 7.11 -0.53
C GLN A 37 9.72 6.75 -0.72
N GLY A 38 10.37 7.35 -1.70
CA GLY A 38 11.79 7.17 -1.98
C GLY A 38 12.52 8.51 -2.06
N TRP A 39 13.72 8.46 -2.61
CA TRP A 39 14.47 9.66 -2.97
C TRP A 39 14.29 9.95 -4.45
N LEU A 40 14.13 11.21 -4.81
CA LEU A 40 14.00 11.62 -6.20
C LEU A 40 15.37 11.50 -6.89
N GLU A 41 15.42 10.75 -8.00
CA GLU A 41 16.59 10.71 -8.88
C GLU A 41 16.65 11.99 -9.72
N LYS A 42 17.72 12.76 -9.57
CA LYS A 42 17.88 14.09 -10.19
C LYS A 42 18.71 14.06 -11.47
N THR A 43 19.27 12.92 -11.84
CA THR A 43 20.04 12.78 -13.08
C THR A 43 19.15 12.70 -14.31
N GLU A 44 19.69 13.12 -15.45
CA GLU A 44 19.02 13.07 -16.75
C GLU A 44 19.05 11.68 -17.40
N VAL A 45 19.51 10.65 -16.67
CA VAL A 45 19.41 9.27 -17.16
C VAL A 45 17.93 8.95 -17.38
N PHE A 46 17.62 8.48 -18.59
CA PHE A 46 16.26 8.08 -18.95
C PHE A 46 15.92 6.79 -18.20
N ASP A 47 15.09 6.92 -17.18
CA ASP A 47 14.43 5.83 -16.46
C ASP A 47 12.93 6.15 -16.46
N GLU A 48 12.10 5.11 -16.62
CA GLU A 48 10.64 5.20 -16.54
C GLU A 48 10.18 5.67 -15.15
N HIS A 49 11.03 5.52 -14.12
CA HIS A 49 10.78 6.01 -12.75
C HIS A 49 11.96 6.83 -12.20
N LYS A 50 11.70 8.08 -11.80
CA LYS A 50 12.71 8.99 -11.21
C LYS A 50 12.95 8.73 -9.72
N ILE A 51 13.31 7.50 -9.36
CA ILE A 51 13.64 7.11 -7.98
C ILE A 51 15.11 6.69 -7.86
N ASP A 52 15.79 7.20 -6.85
CA ASP A 52 17.18 6.83 -6.53
C ASP A 52 17.19 5.53 -5.72
N TYR A 53 17.37 4.41 -6.43
CA TYR A 53 17.42 3.07 -5.85
C TYR A 53 18.68 2.79 -5.00
N SER A 54 19.68 3.68 -5.01
CA SER A 54 20.84 3.54 -4.12
C SER A 54 20.51 3.88 -2.66
N LYS A 55 19.35 4.52 -2.43
CA LYS A 55 18.86 4.95 -1.12
C LYS A 55 17.65 4.12 -0.69
N PRO A 56 17.39 4.04 0.63
CA PRO A 56 16.22 3.32 1.13
C PRO A 56 14.93 3.96 0.64
N SER A 57 13.96 3.10 0.34
CA SER A 57 12.56 3.46 0.08
C SER A 57 11.68 2.91 1.19
N TYR A 58 10.54 3.54 1.40
CA TYR A 58 9.62 3.20 2.46
C TYR A 58 8.19 3.13 1.98
N ARG A 59 7.48 2.11 2.44
CA ARG A 59 6.03 2.03 2.31
C ARG A 59 5.40 3.04 3.26
N ARG A 60 4.60 3.95 2.71
CA ARG A 60 3.83 4.99 3.42
C ARG A 60 2.35 4.86 3.11
N GLN A 61 1.57 5.63 3.86
CA GLN A 61 0.19 5.96 3.52
C GLN A 61 -0.10 7.43 3.87
N SER A 62 -1.11 8.01 3.25
CA SER A 62 -1.67 9.30 3.64
C SER A 62 -3.16 9.15 3.95
N ARG A 63 -3.62 9.90 4.94
CA ARG A 63 -5.02 9.95 5.36
C ARG A 63 -5.64 11.31 5.09
N SER A 64 -6.86 11.30 4.57
CA SER A 64 -7.76 12.45 4.54
C SER A 64 -8.94 12.20 5.47
N LEU A 65 -9.45 13.26 6.09
CA LEU A 65 -10.65 13.25 6.94
C LEU A 65 -11.78 14.13 6.38
N ASP A 66 -11.56 14.76 5.23
CA ASP A 66 -12.44 15.76 4.62
C ASP A 66 -12.82 15.39 3.18
N GLY A 67 -12.85 14.10 2.87
CA GLY A 67 -13.26 13.59 1.54
C GLY A 67 -12.18 13.76 0.47
N GLY A 68 -10.91 13.85 0.87
CA GLY A 68 -9.76 13.94 -0.03
C GLY A 68 -9.33 15.37 -0.33
N LEU A 69 -9.78 16.38 0.42
CA LEU A 69 -9.38 17.78 0.20
C LEU A 69 -8.03 18.11 0.83
N THR A 70 -7.74 17.55 2.00
CA THR A 70 -6.46 17.64 2.71
C THR A 70 -5.95 16.26 3.12
N TRP A 71 -4.63 16.11 3.19
CA TRP A 71 -3.96 14.83 3.41
C TRP A 71 -2.83 14.97 4.45
N THR A 72 -2.72 13.98 5.32
CA THR A 72 -1.61 13.85 6.29
C THR A 72 -0.89 12.53 6.05
N MET A 73 0.42 12.57 5.86
CA MET A 73 1.24 11.36 5.72
C MET A 73 1.41 10.66 7.07
N GLU A 74 1.29 9.33 7.06
CA GLU A 74 1.43 8.46 8.22
C GLU A 74 2.59 7.48 8.00
N GLU A 75 3.44 7.36 9.01
CA GLU A 75 4.44 6.31 9.05
C GLU A 75 3.83 5.02 9.59
N ILE A 76 4.03 3.93 8.84
CA ILE A 76 3.59 2.59 9.21
C ILE A 76 4.83 1.67 9.23
N PRO A 77 5.57 1.61 10.35
CA PRO A 77 6.80 0.83 10.45
C PRO A 77 6.61 -0.66 10.10
N GLU A 78 5.45 -1.24 10.42
CA GLU A 78 5.11 -2.64 10.18
C GLU A 78 5.11 -2.96 8.68
N ALA A 79 4.57 -2.04 7.85
CA ALA A 79 4.51 -2.21 6.40
C ALA A 79 5.92 -2.30 5.78
N ASN A 80 6.92 -1.68 6.40
CA ASN A 80 8.31 -1.69 5.92
C ASN A 80 9.05 -2.99 6.26
N ARG A 81 8.51 -3.83 7.15
CA ARG A 81 9.09 -5.12 7.57
C ARG A 81 8.53 -6.32 6.81
N VAL A 82 7.60 -6.09 5.89
CA VAL A 82 6.96 -7.16 5.11
C VAL A 82 7.93 -7.72 4.06
N SER A 83 8.13 -9.03 4.13
CA SER A 83 8.96 -9.83 3.23
C SER A 83 8.46 -11.28 3.19
N LYS A 84 9.02 -12.11 2.31
CA LYS A 84 8.72 -13.55 2.31
C LYS A 84 9.14 -14.24 3.61
N ALA A 85 10.24 -13.82 4.22
CA ALA A 85 10.76 -14.44 5.45
C ALA A 85 9.99 -14.04 6.72
N THR A 86 9.20 -12.96 6.66
CA THR A 86 8.42 -12.47 7.80
C THR A 86 6.95 -12.87 7.74
N ALA A 87 6.50 -13.50 6.64
CA ALA A 87 5.13 -13.95 6.46
C ALA A 87 4.85 -15.23 7.26
N LEU A 88 3.74 -15.27 7.97
CA LEU A 88 3.29 -16.42 8.76
C LEU A 88 2.05 -17.08 8.13
N PRO A 89 1.84 -18.40 8.33
CA PRO A 89 0.57 -19.02 7.96
C PRO A 89 -0.61 -18.28 8.60
N PHE A 90 -1.71 -18.14 7.86
CA PHE A 90 -2.94 -17.56 8.39
C PHE A 90 -3.90 -18.66 8.84
N ASP A 91 -4.14 -18.76 10.14
CA ASP A 91 -5.08 -19.71 10.76
C ASP A 91 -6.33 -19.01 11.33
N GLY A 92 -6.42 -17.69 11.17
CA GLY A 92 -7.55 -16.88 11.61
C GLY A 92 -8.73 -16.87 10.65
N ALA A 93 -9.75 -16.09 11.01
CA ALA A 93 -10.88 -15.77 10.16
C ALA A 93 -10.98 -14.24 10.01
N LEU A 94 -11.23 -13.76 8.79
CA LEU A 94 -11.53 -12.36 8.54
C LEU A 94 -13.05 -12.19 8.46
N ASN A 95 -13.58 -11.25 9.26
CA ASN A 95 -14.98 -10.86 9.15
C ASN A 95 -15.15 -9.87 8.00
N PHE A 96 -15.49 -10.36 6.80
CA PHE A 96 -15.74 -9.50 5.64
C PHE A 96 -16.97 -8.58 5.76
N LEU A 97 -17.76 -8.73 6.83
CA LEU A 97 -18.87 -7.81 7.16
C LEU A 97 -18.44 -6.71 8.13
N ASP A 98 -17.21 -6.73 8.64
CA ASP A 98 -16.69 -5.65 9.48
C ASP A 98 -16.45 -4.41 8.62
N PRO A 99 -17.16 -3.29 8.87
CA PRO A 99 -16.99 -2.05 8.10
C PRO A 99 -15.60 -1.44 8.22
N GLU A 100 -14.82 -1.83 9.22
CA GLU A 100 -13.47 -1.31 9.47
C GLU A 100 -12.38 -2.21 8.88
N LEU A 101 -12.74 -3.36 8.32
CA LEU A 101 -11.78 -4.29 7.70
C LEU A 101 -11.14 -3.65 6.46
N ALA A 102 -9.82 -3.53 6.51
CA ALA A 102 -8.98 -3.25 5.34
C ALA A 102 -7.97 -4.39 5.16
N ILE A 103 -7.77 -4.82 3.92
CA ILE A 103 -6.76 -5.82 3.56
C ILE A 103 -5.78 -5.17 2.60
N ARG A 104 -4.49 -5.41 2.81
CA ARG A 104 -3.39 -4.94 1.97
C ARG A 104 -2.51 -6.09 1.55
N PHE A 105 -2.26 -6.20 0.25
CA PHE A 105 -1.27 -7.11 -0.31
C PHE A 105 0.05 -6.38 -0.54
N TYR A 106 1.15 -7.11 -0.39
CA TYR A 106 2.52 -6.62 -0.55
C TYR A 106 3.18 -7.36 -1.72
N PRO A 107 2.97 -6.90 -2.96
CA PRO A 107 3.50 -7.58 -4.14
C PRO A 107 5.04 -7.58 -4.16
N ILE A 108 5.63 -8.77 -4.25
CA ILE A 108 7.08 -9.00 -4.36
C ILE A 108 7.34 -9.78 -5.66
N GLY A 109 7.95 -9.11 -6.64
CA GLY A 109 8.20 -9.67 -7.97
C GLY A 109 6.99 -9.58 -8.91
N LEU A 110 7.24 -9.77 -10.20
CA LEU A 110 6.24 -9.68 -11.28
C LEU A 110 6.17 -10.95 -12.15
N GLU A 111 7.09 -11.89 -11.95
CA GLU A 111 7.26 -13.08 -12.81
C GLU A 111 6.94 -14.39 -12.06
N ALA A 112 7.30 -15.53 -12.66
CA ALA A 112 7.25 -16.81 -11.95
C ALA A 112 8.05 -16.74 -10.63
N GLY A 113 7.46 -17.24 -9.55
CA GLY A 113 8.00 -17.09 -8.20
C GLY A 113 7.56 -15.80 -7.49
N ALA A 114 6.81 -14.90 -8.15
CA ALA A 114 6.20 -13.76 -7.48
C ALA A 114 5.36 -14.20 -6.28
N TYR A 115 5.40 -13.40 -5.23
CA TYR A 115 4.78 -13.71 -3.95
C TYR A 115 4.21 -12.44 -3.34
N SER A 116 3.06 -12.55 -2.69
CA SER A 116 2.38 -11.38 -2.14
C SER A 116 1.86 -11.69 -0.74
N PRO A 117 2.64 -11.49 0.33
CA PRO A 117 2.09 -11.51 1.67
C PRO A 117 0.93 -10.51 1.79
N PHE A 118 0.03 -10.74 2.72
CA PHE A 118 -1.02 -9.78 3.05
C PHE A 118 -0.95 -9.36 4.52
N ALA A 119 -1.44 -8.17 4.84
CA ALA A 119 -1.77 -7.75 6.19
C ALA A 119 -3.21 -7.25 6.18
N TYR A 120 -3.84 -7.20 7.35
CA TYR A 120 -5.16 -6.61 7.50
C TYR A 120 -5.19 -5.61 8.65
N SER A 121 -6.20 -4.76 8.66
CA SER A 121 -6.49 -3.78 9.69
C SER A 121 -7.97 -3.87 10.02
N THR A 122 -8.32 -3.72 11.29
CA THR A 122 -9.72 -3.55 11.77
C THR A 122 -9.89 -2.21 12.46
N ASP A 123 -8.99 -1.26 12.18
CA ASP A 123 -8.95 0.07 12.80
C ASP A 123 -8.68 1.16 11.75
N ARG A 124 -9.18 0.93 10.52
CA ARG A 124 -9.10 1.86 9.38
C ARG A 124 -7.67 2.22 8.99
N CYS A 125 -6.84 1.19 8.83
CA CYS A 125 -5.44 1.27 8.45
C CYS A 125 -4.53 1.99 9.47
N LYS A 126 -4.96 2.19 10.72
CA LYS A 126 -4.10 2.80 11.75
C LYS A 126 -3.02 1.83 12.20
N THR A 127 -3.36 0.55 12.29
CA THR A 127 -2.42 -0.53 12.52
C THR A 127 -2.61 -1.64 11.49
N TRP A 128 -1.57 -2.42 11.24
CA TRP A 128 -1.59 -3.55 10.32
C TRP A 128 -1.14 -4.81 11.03
N ILE A 129 -1.96 -5.85 10.95
CA ILE A 129 -1.74 -7.18 11.53
C ILE A 129 -1.23 -8.10 10.42
N GLY A 130 -0.08 -8.73 10.65
CA GLY A 130 0.61 -9.60 9.69
C GLY A 130 2.11 -9.34 9.65
N PRO A 131 2.81 -9.69 8.55
CA PRO A 131 2.25 -10.22 7.32
C PRO A 131 1.91 -11.71 7.39
N PHE A 132 0.96 -12.12 6.56
CA PHE A 132 0.49 -13.49 6.40
C PHE A 132 0.74 -14.01 4.99
N GLU A 133 0.87 -15.32 4.86
CA GLU A 133 1.05 -15.98 3.57
C GLU A 133 -0.22 -15.94 2.72
N THR A 134 -0.06 -15.72 1.42
CA THR A 134 -1.13 -15.96 0.45
C THR A 134 -1.00 -17.35 -0.16
N PRO A 135 -2.12 -18.07 -0.37
CA PRO A 135 -2.07 -19.34 -1.07
C PRO A 135 -1.60 -19.11 -2.50
N SER A 136 -0.82 -20.05 -3.05
CA SER A 136 -0.33 -19.96 -4.43
C SER A 136 -1.45 -20.05 -5.48
N MET A 137 -2.66 -20.46 -5.09
CA MET A 137 -3.82 -20.68 -5.97
C MET A 137 -3.52 -21.62 -7.16
N GLY A 138 -2.50 -22.49 -7.02
CA GLY A 138 -2.04 -23.37 -8.11
C GLY A 138 -1.27 -22.65 -9.22
N LEU A 139 -0.90 -21.38 -9.03
CA LEU A 139 -0.15 -20.57 -10.00
C LEU A 139 1.36 -20.65 -9.73
N SER A 140 2.17 -20.33 -10.76
CA SER A 140 3.64 -20.26 -10.66
C SER A 140 4.14 -19.06 -9.85
N GLY A 141 3.28 -18.06 -9.62
CA GLY A 141 3.54 -16.88 -8.82
C GLY A 141 2.29 -16.00 -8.72
N VAL A 142 2.17 -15.23 -7.64
CA VAL A 142 1.07 -14.30 -7.40
C VAL A 142 1.64 -12.92 -7.06
N SER A 143 1.45 -11.97 -7.98
CA SER A 143 1.72 -10.53 -7.75
C SER A 143 0.40 -9.81 -7.54
N ALA A 144 -0.13 -9.88 -6.31
CA ALA A 144 -1.41 -9.31 -5.94
C ALA A 144 -1.27 -7.81 -5.68
N ARG A 145 -2.17 -7.03 -6.28
CA ARG A 145 -2.33 -5.59 -6.02
C ARG A 145 -3.60 -5.40 -5.21
N THR A 146 -3.53 -4.60 -4.15
CA THR A 146 -4.73 -4.24 -3.39
C THR A 146 -5.67 -3.43 -4.26
N SER A 147 -6.83 -4.01 -4.58
CA SER A 147 -7.91 -3.33 -5.26
C SER A 147 -8.97 -2.86 -4.26
N LEU A 148 -9.67 -1.78 -4.61
CA LEU A 148 -10.74 -1.17 -3.81
C LEU A 148 -11.79 -2.23 -3.39
N LEU A 149 -12.10 -2.31 -2.09
CA LEU A 149 -13.29 -2.99 -1.57
C LEU A 149 -14.33 -1.91 -1.24
N PRO A 150 -15.28 -1.61 -2.15
CA PRO A 150 -16.41 -0.77 -1.79
C PRO A 150 -17.32 -1.59 -0.87
N LEU A 151 -17.33 -1.25 0.41
CA LEU A 151 -18.41 -1.68 1.31
C LEU A 151 -19.60 -0.77 1.00
N SER A 152 -20.62 -1.38 0.38
CA SER A 152 -21.92 -0.76 0.07
C SER A 152 -22.70 -0.40 1.32
#